data_AF-A0A3N5L6K0-F1
#
_entry.id   AF-A0A3N5L6K0-F1
#
_cell.length_a   1.000
_cell.length_b   1.000
_cell.length_c   1.000
_cell.angle_alpha   90.00
_cell.angle_beta   90.00
_cell.angle_gamma   90.00
#
_symmetry.space_group_name_H-M   'P 1'
#
loop_
_entity.id
_entity.type
_entity.pdbx_description
1 polymer ?
#
loop_
_entity_poly.entity_id
_entity_poly.type
_entity_poly.pdbx_seq_one_letter_code
_entity_poly.pdbx_strand_id
1 'polypeptide(L)'
;MIGEKQIEMLNEIKRYLDEYGASYKIIIYPEPDARSFNTDDFRILQNIFGKDNVFNYTGSNEITTNKENYIDDIHARSFVGDKILKDIYSRSNLKADR
;
A
#
# COMPACT_ATOMS: atom_id res chain seq x y z
N MET A 1 12.75 -4.87 -8.30
CA MET A 1 13.51 -5.29 -7.12
C MET A 1 14.09 -4.07 -6.45
N ILE A 2 13.76 -3.92 -5.17
CA ILE A 2 14.30 -2.91 -4.28
C ILE A 2 15.77 -3.26 -4.03
N GLY A 3 16.69 -2.37 -4.42
CA GLY A 3 18.11 -2.53 -4.19
C GLY A 3 18.56 -2.02 -2.82
N GLU A 4 19.83 -2.23 -2.49
CA GLU A 4 20.42 -1.86 -1.20
C GLU A 4 20.23 -0.38 -0.86
N LYS A 5 20.48 0.52 -1.81
CA LYS A 5 20.28 1.96 -1.61
C LYS A 5 18.82 2.32 -1.33
N GLN A 6 17.87 1.66 -1.99
CA GLN A 6 16.44 1.86 -1.71
C GLN A 6 16.08 1.32 -0.31
N ILE A 7 16.67 0.20 0.11
CA ILE A 7 16.50 -0.34 1.47
C ILE A 7 17.01 0.66 2.51
N GLU A 8 18.19 1.27 2.30
CA GLU A 8 18.73 2.32 3.18
C GLU A 8 17.75 3.49 3.32
N MET A 9 17.24 4.01 2.20
CA MET A 9 16.28 5.12 2.20
C MET A 9 14.97 4.76 2.90
N LEU A 10 14.45 3.55 2.69
CA LEU A 10 13.21 3.08 3.33
C LEU A 10 13.39 2.93 4.85
N ASN A 11 14.55 2.46 5.31
CA ASN A 11 14.88 2.40 6.73
C ASN A 11 15.03 3.80 7.34
N GLU A 12 15.58 4.76 6.59
CA GLU A 12 15.65 6.15 7.05
C GLU A 12 14.25 6.76 7.22
N ILE A 13 13.35 6.52 6.26
CA ILE A 13 11.93 6.93 6.37
C ILE A 13 11.30 6.29 7.61
N LYS A 14 11.47 4.98 7.81
CA LYS A 14 10.95 4.27 8.99
C LYS A 14 11.48 4.88 10.28
N ARG A 15 12.78 5.20 10.35
CA ARG A 15 13.40 5.84 11.51
C ARG A 15 12.74 7.17 11.84
N TYR A 16 12.50 8.04 10.86
CA TYR A 16 11.80 9.31 11.09
C TYR A 16 10.36 9.10 11.54
N LEU A 17 9.61 8.18 10.90
CA LEU A 17 8.24 7.88 11.31
C LEU A 17 8.16 7.43 12.78
N ASP A 18 9.11 6.60 13.22
CA ASP A 18 9.21 6.16 14.62
C ASP A 18 9.61 7.28 15.57
N GLU A 19 10.62 8.08 15.20
CA GLU A 19 11.12 9.20 15.99
C GLU A 19 10.02 10.22 16.32
N TYR A 20 9.14 10.49 15.36
CA TYR A 20 8.01 11.41 15.53
C TYR A 20 6.72 10.73 16.00
N GLY A 21 6.73 9.41 16.27
CA GLY A 21 5.55 8.67 16.71
C GLY A 21 4.40 8.71 15.70
N ALA A 22 4.70 8.78 14.40
CA ALA A 22 3.71 8.91 13.35
C ALA A 22 2.92 7.59 13.19
N SER A 23 1.60 7.69 13.13
CA SER A 23 0.75 6.59 12.66
C SER A 23 0.65 6.63 11.14
N TYR A 24 0.97 5.53 10.46
CA TYR A 24 1.04 5.49 9.00
C TYR A 24 0.50 4.19 8.41
N LYS A 25 0.16 4.26 7.12
CA LYS A 25 -0.20 3.13 6.26
C LYS A 25 0.53 3.31 4.92
N ILE A 26 1.21 2.27 4.47
CA ILE A 26 1.91 2.19 3.18
C ILE A 26 0.99 1.44 2.22
N ILE A 27 0.62 2.09 1.13
CA ILE A 27 -0.30 1.56 0.12
C ILE A 27 0.49 1.39 -1.17
N ILE A 28 0.57 0.15 -1.66
CA ILE A 28 1.05 -0.14 -3.01
C ILE A 28 -0.16 0.02 -3.93
N TYR A 29 -0.17 1.15 -4.63
CA TYR A 29 -1.35 1.67 -5.31
C TYR A 29 -1.73 0.83 -6.54
N PRO A 30 -3.02 0.64 -6.84
CA PRO A 30 -3.47 -0.12 -8.01
C PRO A 30 -3.16 0.62 -9.33
N GLU A 31 -2.63 -0.09 -10.31
CA GLU A 31 -2.43 0.40 -11.69
C GLU A 31 -3.50 -0.20 -12.64
N PRO A 32 -3.96 0.53 -13.68
CA PRO A 32 -5.01 0.05 -14.60
C PRO A 32 -4.63 -1.19 -15.40
N ASP A 33 -3.34 -1.44 -15.62
CA ASP A 33 -2.85 -2.62 -16.34
C ASP A 33 -2.88 -3.90 -15.50
N ALA A 34 -3.35 -3.81 -14.24
CA ALA A 34 -3.43 -4.90 -13.28
C ALA A 34 -2.10 -5.65 -13.08
N ARG A 35 -0.97 -4.96 -13.27
CA ARG A 35 0.36 -5.52 -13.00
C ARG A 35 0.49 -5.81 -11.51
N SER A 36 0.98 -7.00 -11.19
CA SER A 36 1.26 -7.39 -9.80
C SER A 36 2.58 -6.80 -9.32
N PHE A 37 2.58 -6.25 -8.11
CA PHE A 37 3.81 -5.87 -7.42
C PHE A 37 4.66 -7.10 -7.12
N ASN A 38 5.99 -6.94 -7.11
CA ASN A 38 6.91 -8.04 -6.85
C ASN A 38 6.75 -8.56 -5.41
N THR A 39 6.61 -9.88 -5.27
CA THR A 39 6.35 -10.53 -3.97
C THR A 39 7.50 -10.39 -2.97
N ASP A 40 8.75 -10.39 -3.44
CA ASP A 40 9.91 -10.25 -2.56
C ASP A 40 10.07 -8.80 -2.11
N ASP A 41 9.87 -7.84 -3.01
CA ASP A 41 9.80 -6.41 -2.68
C ASP A 41 8.67 -6.14 -1.66
N PHE A 42 7.52 -6.80 -1.80
CA PHE A 42 6.42 -6.70 -0.82
C PHE A 42 6.84 -7.21 0.57
N ARG A 43 7.54 -8.35 0.64
CA ARG A 43 8.07 -8.88 1.89
C ARG A 43 9.10 -7.94 2.53
N ILE A 44 9.97 -7.32 1.72
CA ILE A 44 10.92 -6.31 2.20
C ILE A 44 10.18 -5.14 2.85
N LEU A 45 9.16 -4.59 2.18
CA LEU A 45 8.35 -3.51 2.74
C LEU A 45 7.66 -3.92 4.04
N GLN A 46 7.09 -5.13 4.10
CA GLN A 46 6.46 -5.65 5.32
C GLN A 46 7.46 -5.82 6.48
N ASN A 47 8.70 -6.21 6.19
CA ASN A 47 9.75 -6.35 7.20
C ASN A 47 10.19 -4.99 7.75
N ILE A 48 10.25 -3.95 6.90
CA ILE A 48 10.64 -2.59 7.32
C ILE A 48 9.50 -1.88 8.06
N PHE A 49 8.30 -1.86 7.49
CA PHE A 49 7.19 -1.01 7.97
C PHE A 49 6.18 -1.75 8.86
N GLY A 50 6.26 -3.08 8.92
CA GLY A 50 5.33 -3.95 9.63
C GLY A 50 4.19 -4.48 8.75
N LYS A 51 3.85 -5.76 8.90
CA LYS A 51 2.81 -6.45 8.11
C LYS A 51 1.43 -5.78 8.17
N ASP A 52 1.13 -5.14 9.30
CA ASP A 52 -0.15 -4.46 9.53
C ASP A 52 -0.22 -3.03 8.97
N ASN A 53 0.89 -2.55 8.40
CA ASN A 53 1.00 -1.21 7.83
C ASN A 53 1.23 -1.22 6.32
N VAL A 54 1.44 -2.37 5.66
CA VAL A 54 1.69 -2.43 4.21
C VAL A 54 0.55 -3.18 3.51
N PHE A 55 -0.12 -2.49 2.59
CA PHE A 55 -1.30 -2.99 1.87
C PHE A 55 -1.02 -2.99 0.37
N ASN A 56 -1.31 -4.11 -0.28
CA ASN A 56 -1.09 -4.28 -1.71
C ASN A 56 -2.42 -4.36 -2.46
N TYR A 57 -2.68 -3.38 -3.33
CA TYR A 57 -3.87 -3.33 -4.19
C TYR A 57 -3.54 -3.53 -5.67
N THR A 58 -2.30 -3.92 -5.99
CA THR A 58 -1.88 -4.27 -7.35
C THR A 58 -2.38 -5.65 -7.77
N GLY A 59 -2.15 -6.03 -9.02
CA GLY A 59 -2.64 -7.29 -9.58
C GLY A 59 -4.12 -7.23 -9.96
N SER A 60 -4.65 -8.32 -10.50
CA SER A 60 -6.08 -8.40 -10.89
C SER A 60 -6.99 -8.46 -9.68
N ASN A 61 -7.84 -7.43 -9.51
CA ASN A 61 -8.85 -7.34 -8.45
C ASN A 61 -10.00 -6.40 -8.89
N GLU A 62 -11.01 -6.23 -8.02
CA GLU A 62 -12.18 -5.37 -8.30
C GLU A 62 -11.86 -3.88 -8.52
N ILE A 63 -10.66 -3.41 -8.14
CA ILE A 63 -10.21 -2.05 -8.39
C ILE A 63 -9.54 -1.97 -9.76
N THR A 64 -8.54 -2.81 -10.02
CA THR A 64 -7.74 -2.77 -11.26
C THR A 64 -8.51 -3.19 -12.50
N THR A 65 -9.52 -4.05 -12.36
CA THR A 65 -10.28 -4.58 -13.52
C THR A 65 -11.43 -3.68 -13.98
N ASN A 66 -11.81 -2.67 -13.20
CA ASN A 66 -12.89 -1.76 -13.54
C ASN A 66 -12.35 -0.45 -14.13
N LYS A 67 -12.49 -0.27 -15.45
CA LYS A 67 -12.00 0.92 -16.17
C LYS A 67 -12.61 2.22 -15.68
N GLU A 68 -13.85 2.20 -15.17
CA GLU A 68 -14.51 3.39 -14.62
C GLU A 68 -13.82 3.91 -13.35
N ASN A 69 -12.96 3.11 -12.73
CA ASN A 69 -12.15 3.53 -11.58
C ASN A 69 -11.02 4.48 -11.98
N TYR A 70 -10.75 4.66 -13.27
CA TYR A 70 -9.60 5.41 -13.76
C TYR A 70 -10.02 6.61 -14.61
N ILE A 71 -9.21 7.67 -14.55
CA ILE A 71 -9.35 8.86 -15.40
C ILE A 71 -8.53 8.65 -16.67
N ASP A 72 -7.33 8.08 -16.51
CA ASP A 72 -6.39 7.73 -17.58
C ASP A 72 -5.60 6.46 -17.19
N ASP A 73 -4.60 6.11 -18.01
CA ASP A 73 -3.81 4.88 -17.85
C ASP A 73 -2.87 4.87 -16.63
N ILE A 74 -2.85 5.92 -15.81
CA ILE A 74 -2.01 5.99 -14.60
C ILE A 74 -2.73 6.57 -13.37
N HIS A 75 -3.84 7.29 -13.53
CA HIS A 75 -4.54 7.98 -12.45
C HIS A 75 -5.92 7.37 -12.17
N ALA A 76 -6.08 6.87 -10.94
CA ALA A 76 -7.38 6.47 -10.44
C ALA A 76 -8.23 7.69 -10.02
N ARG A 77 -9.55 7.53 -10.09
CA ARG A 77 -10.51 8.51 -9.55
C ARG A 77 -10.47 8.53 -8.03
N SER A 78 -10.81 9.68 -7.44
CA SER A 78 -10.75 9.90 -6.00
C SER A 78 -11.48 8.83 -5.17
N PHE A 79 -12.64 8.34 -5.64
CA PHE A 79 -13.41 7.33 -4.92
C PHE A 79 -12.68 5.98 -4.76
N VAL A 80 -11.65 5.70 -5.56
CA VAL A 80 -10.78 4.53 -5.38
C VAL A 80 -9.96 4.68 -4.11
N GLY A 81 -9.44 5.87 -3.84
CA GLY A 81 -8.78 6.19 -2.57
C GLY A 81 -9.72 5.98 -1.39
N ASP A 82 -10.96 6.46 -1.47
CA ASP A 82 -11.97 6.27 -0.42
C ASP A 82 -12.25 4.77 -0.17
N LYS A 83 -12.36 3.98 -1.24
CA LYS A 83 -12.58 2.53 -1.15
C LYS A 83 -11.41 1.83 -0.46
N ILE A 84 -10.17 2.16 -0.84
CA ILE A 84 -8.95 1.61 -0.23
C ILE A 84 -8.88 1.97 1.26
N LEU A 85 -9.05 3.25 1.60
CA LEU A 85 -8.99 3.69 3.00
C LEU A 85 -10.09 3.03 3.82
N LYS A 86 -11.32 2.93 3.29
CA LYS A 86 -12.41 2.22 3.96
C LYS A 86 -12.06 0.76 4.24
N ASP A 87 -11.48 0.04 3.27
CA ASP A 87 -11.05 -1.35 3.47
C ASP A 87 -9.97 -1.47 4.56
N ILE A 88 -8.92 -0.63 4.53
CA ILE A 88 -7.83 -0.64 5.52
C ILE A 88 -8.36 -0.38 6.94
N TYR A 89 -9.17 0.67 7.12
CA TYR A 89 -9.63 1.07 8.45
C TYR A 89 -10.77 0.19 8.97
N SER A 90 -11.60 -0.39 8.10
CA SER A 90 -12.62 -1.36 8.52
C SER A 90 -11.98 -2.65 9.06
N ARG A 91 -10.87 -3.10 8.47
CA ARG A 91 -10.09 -4.25 8.98
C ARG A 91 -9.42 -3.97 10.31
N SER A 92 -9.03 -2.72 10.54
CA SER A 92 -8.36 -2.29 11.78
C SER A 92 -9.32 -2.30 12.96
N ASN A 93 -10.57 -1.87 12.76
CA ASN A 93 -11.61 -1.93 13.80
C ASN A 93 -11.92 -3.37 14.23
N LEU A 94 -11.85 -4.36 13.33
CA LEU A 94 -12.03 -5.78 13.67
C LEU A 94 -10.94 -6.37 14.60
N LYS A 95 -9.79 -5.70 14.73
CA LYS A 95 -8.70 -6.14 15.63
C LYS A 95 -8.79 -5.53 17.03
N ALA A 96 -9.55 -4.44 17.21
CA ALA A 96 -9.74 -3.80 18.52
C ALA A 96 -10.78 -4.53 19.39
N ASP A 97 -11.64 -5.35 18.77
CA ASP A 97 -12.71 -6.10 19.43
C ASP A 97 -12.35 -7.58 19.73
N ARG A 98 -11.05 -7.92 19.79
CA ARG A 98 -10.57 -9.29 20.10
C ARG A 98 -9.59 -9.33 21.26
#